data_AF-A0A958D548-F1
#
_entry.id   AF-A0A958D548-F1
#
_cell.length_a   1.000
_cell.length_b   1.000
_cell.length_c   1.000
_cell.angle_alpha   90.00
_cell.angle_beta   90.00
_cell.angle_gamma   90.00
#
_symmetry.space_group_name_H-M   'P 1'
#
loop_
_entity.id
_entity.type
_entity.pdbx_description
1 polymer ?
#
loop_
_entity_poly.entity_id
_entity_poly.type
_entity_poly.pdbx_seq_one_letter_code
_entity_poly.pdbx_strand_id
1 'polypeptide(L)'
;LGWVYSFLKLYDEAIAECRLAIEIDPEFGNPYNDIGAYLMELGRDDEAILWFHQAIRSVRYDARCYPLFNLGRIYERRGDWLQAIDYYRKAQRENPAYEMARLGRINLQARMN
;
A
#
# COMPACT_ATOMS: atom_id res chain seq x y z
N LEU A 1 1.31 -8.15 16.63
CA LEU A 1 1.57 -6.98 17.51
C LEU A 1 1.71 -5.65 16.76
N GLY A 2 2.26 -5.64 15.53
CA GLY A 2 2.49 -4.40 14.75
C GLY A 2 1.30 -3.42 14.62
N TRP A 3 0.06 -3.92 14.56
CA TRP A 3 -1.13 -3.06 14.46
C TRP A 3 -1.33 -2.19 15.72
N VAL A 4 -0.95 -2.68 16.90
CA VAL A 4 -1.01 -1.92 18.16
C VAL A 4 0.00 -0.77 18.17
N TYR A 5 1.21 -0.98 17.63
CA TYR A 5 2.23 0.07 17.51
C TYR A 5 1.85 1.13 16.47
N SER A 6 1.18 0.74 15.38
CA SER A 6 0.61 1.69 14.41
C SER A 6 -0.40 2.66 15.05
N PHE A 7 -1.22 2.19 16.01
CA PHE A 7 -2.16 3.07 16.72
C PHE A 7 -1.46 4.08 17.63
N LEU A 8 -0.26 3.74 18.09
CA LEU A 8 0.59 4.62 18.91
C LEU A 8 1.54 5.49 18.07
N LYS A 9 1.47 5.42 16.73
CA LYS A 9 2.40 6.07 15.78
C LYS A 9 3.87 5.68 15.98
N LEU A 10 4.11 4.52 16.57
CA LEU A 10 5.43 3.92 16.74
C LEU A 10 5.79 3.12 15.48
N TYR A 11 5.97 3.84 14.39
CA TYR A 11 6.12 3.25 13.05
C TYR A 11 7.45 2.51 12.89
N ASP A 12 8.54 2.98 13.50
CA ASP A 12 9.83 2.31 13.40
C ASP A 12 9.84 0.96 14.12
N GLU A 13 9.21 0.88 15.30
CA GLU A 13 9.01 -0.37 16.04
C GLU A 13 8.07 -1.32 15.27
N ALA A 14 6.99 -0.81 14.69
CA ALA A 14 6.09 -1.61 13.87
C ALA A 14 6.80 -2.19 12.63
N ILE A 15 7.69 -1.41 11.99
CA ILE A 15 8.52 -1.87 10.88
C ILE A 15 9.49 -2.96 11.35
N ALA A 16 10.11 -2.82 12.53
CA ALA A 16 11.01 -3.83 13.08
C ALA A 16 10.28 -5.17 13.30
N GLU A 17 9.08 -5.14 13.87
CA GLU A 17 8.24 -6.33 14.05
C GLU A 17 7.85 -6.99 12.72
N CYS A 18 7.50 -6.18 11.70
CA CYS A 18 7.23 -6.70 10.37
C CYS A 18 8.46 -7.35 9.73
N ARG A 19 9.67 -6.82 9.95
CA ARG A 19 10.91 -7.44 9.46
C ARG A 19 11.16 -8.79 10.11
N LEU A 20 10.93 -8.92 11.42
CA LEU A 20 11.00 -10.22 12.10
C LEU A 20 9.98 -11.22 11.52
N ALA A 21 8.76 -10.77 11.23
CA ALA A 21 7.76 -11.63 10.59
C ALA A 21 8.20 -12.13 9.20
N ILE A 22 8.91 -11.31 8.44
CA ILE A 22 9.47 -11.68 7.13
C ILE A 22 10.63 -12.66 7.28
N GLU A 23 11.49 -12.50 8.30
CA GLU A 23 12.56 -13.45 8.58
C GLU A 23 12.01 -14.85 8.95
N ILE A 24 10.90 -14.89 9.68
CA ILE A 24 10.22 -16.13 10.06
C ILE A 24 9.53 -16.77 8.85
N ASP A 25 8.84 -15.95 8.04
CA ASP A 25 8.13 -16.42 6.85
C ASP A 25 8.23 -15.41 5.70
N PRO A 26 9.21 -15.59 4.79
CA PRO A 26 9.40 -14.69 3.66
C PRO A 26 8.24 -14.69 2.65
N GLU A 27 7.40 -15.73 2.63
CA GLU A 27 6.29 -15.87 1.69
C GLU A 27 5.01 -15.17 2.20
N PHE A 28 4.96 -14.85 3.49
CA PHE A 28 3.83 -14.14 4.10
C PHE A 28 3.81 -12.67 3.66
N GLY A 29 2.83 -12.27 2.86
CA GLY A 29 2.85 -10.95 2.22
C GLY A 29 2.37 -9.77 3.08
N ASN A 30 1.61 -10.01 4.15
CA ASN A 30 1.04 -8.94 4.98
C ASN A 30 2.11 -7.97 5.53
N PRO A 31 3.24 -8.43 6.10
CA PRO A 31 4.27 -7.54 6.62
C PRO A 31 4.86 -6.60 5.57
N TYR A 32 4.96 -7.02 4.30
CA TYR A 32 5.46 -6.15 3.23
C TYR A 32 4.50 -4.98 2.95
N ASN A 33 3.18 -5.24 2.95
CA ASN A 33 2.20 -4.17 2.83
C ASN A 33 2.24 -3.23 4.05
N ASP A 34 2.34 -3.79 5.24
CA ASP A 34 2.32 -3.03 6.49
C ASP A 34 3.55 -2.11 6.59
N ILE A 35 4.75 -2.60 6.25
CA ILE A 35 5.96 -1.76 6.15
C ILE A 35 5.76 -0.62 5.13
N GLY A 36 5.23 -0.92 3.95
CA GLY A 36 4.94 0.09 2.94
C GLY A 36 3.99 1.17 3.46
N ALA A 37 2.93 0.79 4.17
CA ALA A 37 1.97 1.72 4.76
C ALA A 37 2.62 2.60 5.84
N TYR A 38 3.44 2.03 6.72
CA TYR A 38 4.14 2.80 7.76
C TYR A 38 5.17 3.78 7.17
N LEU A 39 5.92 3.37 6.15
CA LEU A 39 6.83 4.25 5.43
C LEU A 39 6.09 5.41 4.75
N MET A 40 4.91 5.15 4.20
CA MET A 40 4.05 6.17 3.59
C MET A 40 3.53 7.20 4.61
N GLU A 41 3.24 6.78 5.85
CA GLU A 41 2.88 7.68 6.97
C GLU A 41 4.09 8.49 7.49
N LEU A 42 5.31 7.93 7.38
CA LEU A 42 6.57 8.63 7.65
C LEU A 42 7.02 9.57 6.51
N GLY A 43 6.27 9.63 5.40
CA GLY A 43 6.63 10.44 4.22
C GLY A 43 7.76 9.84 3.37
N ARG A 44 8.15 8.59 3.63
CA ARG A 44 9.22 7.86 2.94
C ARG A 44 8.66 7.09 1.74
N ASP A 45 8.05 7.84 0.82
CA ASP A 45 7.24 7.27 -0.27
C ASP A 45 8.06 6.41 -1.26
N ASP A 46 9.31 6.77 -1.55
CA ASP A 46 10.16 5.98 -2.44
C ASP A 46 10.45 4.59 -1.89
N GLU A 47 10.67 4.49 -0.58
CA GLU A 47 10.87 3.20 0.08
C GLU A 47 9.56 2.42 0.15
N ALA A 48 8.44 3.09 0.47
CA ALA A 48 7.12 2.48 0.52
C ALA A 48 6.75 1.78 -0.80
N ILE A 49 7.07 2.39 -1.95
CA ILE A 49 6.82 1.81 -3.28
C ILE A 49 7.48 0.43 -3.42
N LEU A 50 8.72 0.27 -2.95
CA LEU A 50 9.45 -1.00 -3.06
C LEU A 50 8.75 -2.10 -2.25
N TRP A 51 8.33 -1.78 -1.04
CA TRP A 51 7.62 -2.70 -0.14
C TRP A 51 6.24 -3.09 -0.65
N PHE A 52 5.47 -2.14 -1.20
CA PHE A 52 4.19 -2.46 -1.84
C PHE A 52 4.37 -3.39 -3.05
N HIS A 53 5.42 -3.19 -3.85
CA HIS A 53 5.73 -4.10 -4.96
C HIS A 53 6.17 -5.49 -4.48
N GLN A 54 6.82 -5.61 -3.33
CA GLN A 54 7.07 -6.92 -2.72
C GLN A 54 5.77 -7.58 -2.27
N ALA A 55 4.89 -6.85 -1.57
CA ALA A 55 3.59 -7.36 -1.12
C ALA A 55 2.72 -7.91 -2.27
N ILE A 56 2.69 -7.20 -3.40
CA ILE A 56 1.95 -7.62 -4.61
C ILE A 56 2.49 -8.96 -5.16
N ARG A 57 3.81 -9.18 -5.06
CA ARG A 57 4.49 -10.38 -5.57
C ARG A 57 4.55 -11.53 -4.57
N SER A 58 4.19 -11.30 -3.31
CA SER A 58 4.22 -12.34 -2.27
C SER A 58 3.26 -13.49 -2.61
N VAL A 59 3.74 -14.71 -2.32
CA VAL A 59 3.01 -15.95 -2.59
C VAL A 59 1.75 -16.03 -1.72
N ARG A 60 1.89 -15.81 -0.41
CA ARG A 60 0.78 -15.91 0.54
C ARG A 60 0.27 -14.52 0.91
N TYR A 61 -0.47 -13.93 -0.03
CA TYR A 61 -1.13 -12.63 0.15
C TYR A 61 -2.35 -12.44 -0.75
N ASP A 62 -3.54 -12.49 -0.17
CA ASP A 62 -4.80 -12.36 -0.93
C ASP A 62 -5.27 -10.91 -1.05
N ALA A 63 -4.77 -10.02 -0.19
CA ALA A 63 -5.26 -8.66 -0.07
C ALA A 63 -4.51 -7.65 -0.97
N ARG A 64 -4.18 -8.06 -2.21
CA ARG A 64 -3.36 -7.27 -3.16
C ARG A 64 -3.98 -5.91 -3.53
N CYS A 65 -5.28 -5.72 -3.33
CA CYS A 65 -5.93 -4.44 -3.53
C CYS A 65 -5.37 -3.32 -2.63
N TYR A 66 -4.90 -3.62 -1.42
CA TYR A 66 -4.37 -2.61 -0.48
C TYR A 66 -3.03 -1.99 -0.92
N PRO A 67 -1.96 -2.75 -1.23
CA PRO A 67 -0.72 -2.16 -1.72
C PRO A 67 -0.90 -1.48 -3.08
N LEU A 68 -1.77 -2.01 -3.96
CA LEU A 68 -2.11 -1.35 -5.23
C LEU A 68 -2.77 0.02 -5.00
N PHE A 69 -3.72 0.10 -4.06
CA PHE A 69 -4.35 1.37 -3.72
C PHE A 69 -3.36 2.35 -3.09
N ASN A 70 -2.49 1.91 -2.20
CA ASN A 70 -1.49 2.77 -1.58
C ASN A 70 -0.47 3.28 -2.61
N LEU A 71 -0.06 2.47 -3.59
CA LEU A 71 0.72 2.96 -4.74
C LEU A 71 -0.05 4.07 -5.48
N GLY A 72 -1.34 3.89 -5.74
CA GLY A 72 -2.19 4.93 -6.33
C GLY A 72 -2.18 6.23 -5.53
N ARG A 73 -2.29 6.16 -4.20
CA ARG A 73 -2.22 7.33 -3.31
C ARG A 73 -0.86 8.03 -3.39
N ILE A 74 0.25 7.28 -3.45
CA ILE A 74 1.59 7.86 -3.58
C ILE A 74 1.71 8.64 -4.89
N TYR A 75 1.34 8.03 -6.02
CA TYR A 75 1.42 8.70 -7.32
C TYR A 75 0.46 9.90 -7.40
N GLU A 76 -0.71 9.82 -6.77
CA GLU A 76 -1.63 10.96 -6.65
C GLU A 76 -0.96 12.15 -5.92
N ARG A 77 -0.33 11.90 -4.77
CA ARG A 77 0.38 12.95 -4.00
C ARG A 77 1.55 13.56 -4.78
N ARG A 78 2.20 12.78 -5.65
CA ARG A 78 3.28 13.24 -6.54
C ARG A 78 2.79 14.02 -7.76
N GLY A 79 1.48 14.08 -8.00
CA GLY A 79 0.92 14.72 -9.19
C GLY A 79 0.91 13.84 -10.44
N ASP A 80 1.36 12.58 -10.34
CA ASP A 80 1.31 11.62 -11.44
C ASP A 80 -0.07 10.95 -11.49
N TRP A 81 -1.06 11.72 -11.94
CA TRP A 81 -2.46 11.31 -11.87
C TRP A 81 -2.78 10.15 -12.82
N LEU A 82 -2.08 10.03 -13.95
CA LEU A 82 -2.26 8.93 -14.88
C LEU A 82 -1.84 7.60 -14.24
N GLN A 83 -0.68 7.59 -13.61
CA GLN A 83 -0.19 6.41 -12.90
C GLN A 83 -1.07 6.08 -11.68
N ALA A 84 -1.51 7.10 -10.94
CA ALA A 84 -2.45 6.92 -9.83
C ALA A 84 -3.76 6.25 -10.27
N ILE A 85 -4.36 6.72 -11.37
CA ILE A 85 -5.58 6.15 -11.96
C ILE A 85 -5.37 4.69 -12.36
N ASP A 86 -4.21 4.34 -12.93
CA ASP A 86 -3.89 2.96 -13.31
C ASP A 86 -3.81 2.04 -12.07
N TYR A 87 -3.13 2.47 -11.01
CA TYR A 87 -3.06 1.71 -9.76
C TYR A 87 -4.41 1.59 -9.06
N TYR A 88 -5.23 2.64 -9.04
CA TYR A 88 -6.60 2.54 -8.53
C TYR A 88 -7.44 1.56 -9.35
N ARG A 89 -7.31 1.55 -10.68
CA ARG A 89 -7.99 0.56 -11.53
C ARG A 89 -7.51 -0.86 -11.22
N LYS A 90 -6.20 -1.07 -11.02
CA LYS A 90 -5.65 -2.38 -10.62
C LYS A 90 -6.20 -2.84 -9.27
N ALA A 91 -6.24 -1.96 -8.27
CA ALA A 91 -6.82 -2.27 -6.95
C ALA A 91 -8.30 -2.68 -7.05
N GLN A 92 -9.08 -2.00 -7.89
CA GLN A 92 -10.48 -2.38 -8.16
C GLN A 92 -10.63 -3.71 -8.91
N ARG A 93 -9.66 -4.12 -9.74
CA ARG A 93 -9.69 -5.43 -10.42
C ARG A 93 -9.47 -6.56 -9.41
N GLU A 94 -8.56 -6.38 -8.47
CA GLU A 94 -8.31 -7.34 -7.38
C GLU A 94 -9.52 -7.44 -6.43
N ASN A 95 -10.12 -6.29 -6.08
CA ASN A 95 -11.32 -6.25 -5.28
C ASN A 95 -12.33 -5.24 -5.85
N PRO A 96 -13.32 -5.69 -6.64
CA PRO A 96 -14.35 -4.84 -7.23
C PRO A 96 -15.18 -4.06 -6.21
N ALA A 97 -15.30 -4.55 -4.98
CA ALA A 97 -16.03 -3.90 -3.88
C ALA A 97 -15.18 -2.87 -3.12
N TYR A 98 -13.90 -2.67 -3.49
CA TYR A 98 -13.03 -1.73 -2.81
C TYR A 98 -13.32 -0.28 -3.23
N GLU A 99 -14.32 0.31 -2.57
CA GLU A 99 -14.89 1.61 -2.88
C GLU A 99 -13.88 2.76 -2.87
N MET A 100 -12.88 2.71 -1.99
CA MET A 100 -11.87 3.77 -1.89
C MET A 100 -11.06 3.91 -3.19
N ALA A 101 -10.70 2.81 -3.85
CA ALA A 101 -10.04 2.87 -5.14
C ALA A 101 -10.98 3.39 -6.25
N ARG A 102 -12.28 3.05 -6.19
CA ARG A 102 -13.29 3.59 -7.11
C ARG A 102 -13.38 5.10 -7.02
N LEU A 103 -13.51 5.61 -5.80
CA LEU A 103 -13.64 7.04 -5.53
C LEU A 103 -12.37 7.79 -5.89
N GLY A 104 -11.19 7.28 -5.51
CA GLY A 104 -9.90 7.89 -5.88
C GLY A 104 -9.75 8.04 -7.39
N ARG A 105 -10.12 7.01 -8.16
CA ARG A 105 -10.10 7.05 -9.62
C ARG A 105 -11.07 8.08 -10.20
N ILE A 106 -12.33 8.09 -9.74
CA ILE A 106 -13.36 9.02 -10.23
C ILE A 106 -12.96 10.47 -9.93
N ASN A 107 -12.48 10.74 -8.72
CA ASN A 107 -12.06 12.07 -8.29
C ASN A 107 -10.92 12.60 -9.16
N LEU A 108 -9.91 11.78 -9.47
CA LEU A 108 -8.82 12.20 -10.34
C LEU A 108 -9.28 12.41 -11.78
N GLN A 109 -10.13 11.55 -12.32
CA GLN A 109 -10.68 11.74 -13.66
C GLN A 109 -11.50 13.03 -13.76
N ALA A 110 -12.28 13.37 -12.72
CA ALA A 110 -13.04 14.60 -12.68
C ALA A 110 -12.16 15.86 -12.65
N ARG A 111 -10.96 15.80 -12.05
CA ARG A 111 -9.99 16.90 -12.03
C ARG A 111 -9.28 17.11 -13.37
N MET A 112 -9.32 16.13 -14.27
CA MET A 112 -8.65 16.15 -15.57
C MET A 112 -9.55 16.59 -16.72
N ASN A 113 -10.85 16.69 -16.48
CA ASN A 113 -11.84 17.22 -17.43
C ASN A 113 -12.07 18.71 -17.16
#